data_AF-T1DWB2-F1
#
_entry.id   AF-T1DWB2-F1
#
_cell.length_a   1.000
_cell.length_b   1.000
_cell.length_c   1.000
_cell.angle_alpha   90.00
_cell.angle_beta   90.00
_cell.angle_gamma   90.00
#
_symmetry.space_group_name_H-M   'P 1'
#
loop_
_entity.id
_entity.type
_entity.pdbx_description
1 polymer ?
#
loop_
_entity_poly.entity_id
_entity_poly.type
_entity_poly.pdbx_seq_one_letter_code
_entity_poly.pdbx_strand_id
1 'polypeptide(L)'
;MFALLVGTRIKNVYYFTYNAINKIANIGRDKLEKIDGIPIQTLSRQEAREWYNKKLKRLGNPYQEIRDLIQRAEKICELRNITKQQTRELMEDRIMAWILKYNPRTKIKPFKYYVKQQKKRGYKGNKIYENIINSFNKTNRKVNDKYLRK
;
A
#
# COMPACT_ATOMS: atom_id res chain seq x y z
N MET A 1 -9.37 -8.62 -39.37
CA MET A 1 -10.11 -9.19 -38.21
C MET A 1 -9.32 -10.25 -37.40
N PHE A 2 -8.00 -10.40 -37.57
CA PHE A 2 -7.19 -11.43 -36.87
C PHE A 2 -6.49 -10.94 -35.58
N ALA A 3 -6.14 -9.65 -35.49
CA ALA A 3 -5.41 -9.10 -34.34
C ALA A 3 -6.24 -9.06 -33.03
N LEU A 4 -7.56 -8.87 -33.13
CA LEU A 4 -8.46 -8.82 -31.96
C LEU A 4 -8.61 -10.18 -31.26
N LEU A 5 -8.69 -11.26 -32.04
CA LEU A 5 -8.87 -12.63 -31.54
C LEU A 5 -7.63 -13.16 -30.80
N VAL A 6 -6.43 -12.86 -31.30
CA VAL A 6 -5.16 -13.21 -30.64
C VAL A 6 -5.00 -12.46 -29.32
N GLY A 7 -5.34 -11.16 -29.30
CA GLY A 7 -5.31 -10.34 -28.08
C GLY A 7 -6.26 -10.83 -26.98
N THR A 8 -7.45 -11.31 -27.34
CA THR A 8 -8.41 -11.89 -26.37
C THR A 8 -7.94 -13.23 -25.81
N ARG A 9 -7.37 -14.13 -26.63
CA ARG A 9 -6.86 -15.42 -26.15
C ARG A 9 -5.68 -15.26 -25.20
N ILE A 10 -4.74 -14.36 -25.49
CA ILE A 10 -3.59 -14.07 -24.62
C ILE A 10 -4.04 -13.52 -23.26
N LYS A 11 -5.00 -12.59 -23.25
CA LYS A 11 -5.58 -12.06 -22.01
C LYS A 11 -6.22 -13.16 -21.17
N ASN A 12 -7.00 -14.03 -21.79
CA ASN A 12 -7.68 -15.12 -21.07
C ASN A 12 -6.68 -16.11 -20.45
N VAL A 13 -5.62 -16.47 -21.18
CA VAL A 13 -4.52 -17.32 -20.65
C VAL A 13 -3.80 -16.64 -19.49
N TYR A 14 -3.52 -15.33 -19.60
CA TYR A 14 -2.93 -14.56 -18.50
C TYR A 14 -3.83 -14.56 -17.26
N TYR A 15 -5.13 -14.27 -17.41
CA TYR A 15 -6.06 -14.27 -16.27
C TYR A 15 -6.20 -15.66 -15.64
N PHE A 16 -6.26 -16.72 -16.45
CA PHE A 16 -6.32 -18.09 -15.96
C PHE A 16 -5.07 -18.45 -15.13
N THR A 17 -3.88 -18.22 -15.69
CA THR A 17 -2.61 -18.51 -15.01
C THR A 17 -2.43 -17.65 -13.75
N TYR A 18 -2.78 -16.36 -13.80
CA TYR A 18 -2.77 -15.46 -12.65
C TYR A 18 -3.67 -15.97 -11.51
N ASN A 19 -4.90 -16.36 -11.84
CA ASN A 19 -5.86 -16.87 -10.87
C ASN A 19 -5.41 -18.21 -10.27
N ALA A 20 -4.88 -19.12 -11.11
CA ALA A 20 -4.34 -20.40 -10.65
C ALA A 20 -3.16 -20.20 -9.69
N ILE A 21 -2.18 -19.36 -10.04
CA ILE A 21 -1.03 -19.04 -9.17
C ILE A 21 -1.49 -18.39 -7.87
N ASN A 22 -2.45 -17.46 -7.91
CA ASN A 22 -2.99 -16.85 -6.70
C ASN A 22 -3.70 -17.87 -5.81
N LYS A 23 -4.46 -18.80 -6.38
CA LYS A 23 -5.12 -19.87 -5.64
C LYS A 23 -4.05 -20.73 -4.95
N ILE A 24 -3.04 -21.17 -5.69
CA ILE A 24 -1.90 -21.95 -5.15
C ILE A 24 -1.17 -21.18 -4.05
N ALA A 25 -0.90 -19.89 -4.24
CA ALA A 25 -0.24 -19.04 -3.25
C ALA A 25 -1.04 -18.83 -1.96
N ASN A 26 -2.33 -19.21 -1.94
CA ASN A 26 -3.21 -19.20 -0.79
C ASN A 26 -3.48 -20.61 -0.22
N ILE A 27 -3.12 -21.70 -0.92
CA ILE A 27 -3.29 -23.07 -0.41
C ILE A 27 -2.35 -23.29 0.78
N GLY A 28 -2.87 -23.93 1.84
CA GLY A 28 -2.08 -24.33 3.01
C GLY A 28 -1.68 -23.18 3.94
N ARG A 29 -2.14 -21.95 3.70
CA ARG A 29 -2.05 -20.87 4.70
C ARG A 29 -3.31 -20.85 5.55
N ASP A 30 -3.13 -21.19 6.80
CA ASP A 30 -4.10 -21.07 7.87
C ASP A 30 -4.43 -19.60 8.14
N LYS A 31 -5.69 -19.21 7.93
CA LYS A 31 -6.20 -17.85 8.18
C LYS A 31 -6.42 -17.56 9.67
N LEU A 32 -5.63 -18.19 10.54
CA LEU A 32 -5.73 -18.05 12.00
C LEU A 32 -5.25 -16.67 12.45
N GLU A 33 -4.25 -16.11 11.75
CA GLU A 33 -3.79 -14.76 11.98
C GLU A 33 -4.82 -13.71 11.53
N LYS A 34 -5.02 -12.70 12.38
CA LYS A 34 -5.97 -11.61 12.15
C LYS A 34 -5.30 -10.26 12.35
N ILE A 35 -5.67 -9.30 11.51
CA ILE A 35 -5.29 -7.89 11.64
C ILE A 35 -6.57 -7.08 11.82
N ASP A 36 -6.69 -6.36 12.94
CA ASP A 36 -7.93 -5.68 13.33
C ASP A 36 -9.17 -6.61 13.30
N GLY A 37 -8.99 -7.88 13.68
CA GLY A 37 -10.06 -8.89 13.67
C GLY A 37 -10.37 -9.50 12.29
N ILE A 38 -9.74 -9.00 11.22
CA ILE A 38 -9.91 -9.51 9.85
C ILE A 38 -8.86 -10.59 9.59
N PRO A 39 -9.26 -11.81 9.19
CA PRO A 39 -8.29 -12.84 8.82
C PRO A 39 -7.41 -12.38 7.66
N ILE A 40 -6.12 -12.69 7.70
CA ILE A 40 -5.21 -12.34 6.61
C ILE A 40 -5.64 -12.98 5.29
N GLN A 41 -5.29 -12.35 4.17
CA GLN A 41 -5.51 -12.89 2.81
C GLN A 41 -7.00 -13.14 2.48
N THR A 42 -7.85 -12.22 2.91
CA THR A 42 -9.30 -12.28 2.68
C THR A 42 -9.85 -11.06 1.98
N LEU A 43 -9.15 -9.92 2.01
CA LEU A 43 -9.65 -8.70 1.42
C LEU A 43 -9.36 -8.67 -0.08
N SER A 44 -10.40 -8.41 -0.87
CA SER A 44 -10.27 -8.02 -2.26
C SER A 44 -9.44 -6.74 -2.40
N ARG A 45 -9.02 -6.41 -3.63
CA ARG A 45 -8.25 -5.19 -3.90
C ARG A 45 -9.00 -3.91 -3.47
N GLN A 46 -10.32 -3.90 -3.62
CA GLN A 46 -11.16 -2.79 -3.20
C GLN A 46 -11.24 -2.71 -1.68
N GLU A 47 -11.61 -3.80 -1.01
CA GLU A 47 -11.73 -3.82 0.46
C GLU A 47 -10.40 -3.51 1.15
N ALA A 48 -9.28 -4.03 0.63
CA ALA A 48 -7.95 -3.69 1.13
C ALA A 48 -7.66 -2.19 1.01
N ARG A 49 -8.12 -1.55 -0.08
CA ARG A 49 -7.98 -0.09 -0.27
C ARG A 49 -8.86 0.71 0.67
N GLU A 50 -10.09 0.27 0.87
CA GLU A 50 -11.04 0.85 1.83
C GLU A 50 -10.50 0.76 3.26
N TRP A 51 -10.04 -0.43 3.64
CA TRP A 51 -9.43 -0.69 4.94
C TRP A 51 -8.22 0.22 5.18
N TYR A 52 -7.29 0.30 4.21
CA TYR A 52 -6.11 1.18 4.31
C TYR A 52 -6.51 2.66 4.51
N ASN A 53 -7.47 3.16 3.72
CA ASN A 53 -7.92 4.54 3.83
C ASN A 53 -8.66 4.80 5.15
N LYS A 54 -9.52 3.87 5.59
CA LYS A 54 -10.25 3.95 6.86
C LYS A 54 -9.28 3.93 8.05
N LYS A 55 -8.28 3.04 8.03
CA LYS A 55 -7.24 2.94 9.06
C LYS A 55 -6.47 4.25 9.18
N LEU A 56 -5.99 4.81 8.06
CA LEU A 56 -5.29 6.11 8.09
C LEU A 56 -6.19 7.26 8.57
N LYS A 57 -7.46 7.30 8.15
CA LYS A 57 -8.40 8.34 8.62
C LYS A 57 -8.66 8.22 10.12
N ARG A 58 -8.90 7.00 10.62
CA ARG A 58 -9.15 6.71 12.03
C ARG A 58 -7.95 7.03 12.91
N LEU A 59 -6.74 6.71 12.43
CA LEU A 59 -5.50 7.01 13.15
C LEU A 59 -5.24 8.51 13.29
N GLY A 60 -5.69 9.32 12.32
CA GLY A 60 -5.33 10.73 12.26
C GLY A 60 -3.81 10.91 12.24
N ASN A 61 -3.33 12.01 12.83
CA ASN A 61 -1.92 12.13 13.20
C ASN A 61 -1.81 12.03 14.73
N PRO A 62 -1.58 10.82 15.29
CA PRO A 62 -1.53 10.62 16.73
C PRO A 62 -0.26 11.23 17.38
N TYR A 63 0.65 11.75 16.56
CA TYR A 63 1.92 12.32 16.99
C TYR A 63 1.92 13.86 16.92
N GLN A 64 0.75 14.49 16.86
CA GLN A 64 0.60 15.95 16.82
C GLN A 64 1.25 16.67 18.00
N GLU A 65 1.34 16.02 19.16
CA GLU A 65 1.93 16.61 20.38
C GLU A 65 3.48 16.57 20.39
N ILE A 66 4.12 15.74 19.54
CA ILE A 66 5.59 15.61 19.53
C ILE A 66 6.21 16.89 18.98
N ARG A 67 6.74 17.78 19.82
CA ARG A 67 7.29 19.08 19.39
C ARG A 67 8.45 18.96 18.40
N ASP A 68 9.30 17.94 18.55
CA ASP A 68 10.38 17.69 17.60
C ASP A 68 9.82 17.20 16.24
N LEU A 69 10.03 18.01 15.20
CA LEU A 69 9.54 17.73 13.86
C LEU A 69 10.18 16.48 13.24
N ILE A 70 11.43 16.18 13.59
CA ILE A 70 12.14 15.02 13.04
C ILE A 70 11.51 13.75 13.58
N GLN A 71 11.41 13.63 14.91
CA GLN A 71 10.79 12.50 15.59
C GLN A 71 9.32 12.33 15.16
N ARG A 72 8.56 13.43 15.05
CA ARG A 72 7.18 13.41 14.56
C ARG A 72 7.09 12.84 13.15
N ALA A 73 7.92 13.31 12.22
CA ALA A 73 7.92 12.84 10.84
C ALA A 73 8.33 11.37 10.71
N GLU A 74 9.28 10.92 11.53
CA GLU A 74 9.70 9.52 11.59
C GLU A 74 8.57 8.61 12.08
N LYS A 75 7.90 8.97 13.18
CA LYS A 75 6.79 8.19 13.75
C LYS A 75 5.59 8.09 12.81
N ILE A 76 5.23 9.18 12.13
CA ILE A 76 4.20 9.14 11.08
C ILE A 76 4.62 8.23 9.92
N CYS A 77 5.90 8.26 9.54
CA CYS A 77 6.42 7.40 8.49
C CYS A 77 6.33 5.92 8.85
N GLU A 78 6.71 5.58 10.09
CA GLU A 78 6.62 4.26 10.67
C GLU A 78 5.17 3.75 10.66
N LEU A 79 4.23 4.54 11.20
CA LEU A 79 2.81 4.20 11.25
C LEU A 79 2.23 3.89 9.87
N ARG A 80 2.53 4.72 8.87
CA ARG A 80 2.05 4.50 7.49
C ARG A 80 2.68 3.26 6.87
N ASN A 81 3.95 2.99 7.17
CA ASN A 81 4.63 1.80 6.66
C ASN A 81 4.06 0.51 7.26
N ILE A 82 3.79 0.50 8.57
CA ILE A 82 3.07 -0.59 9.24
C ILE A 82 1.70 -0.79 8.59
N THR A 83 0.93 0.28 8.41
CA THR A 83 -0.39 0.21 7.78
C THR A 83 -0.34 -0.34 6.35
N LYS A 84 0.67 0.04 5.55
CA LYS A 84 0.89 -0.52 4.20
C LYS A 84 1.22 -2.02 4.26
N GLN A 85 2.02 -2.44 5.23
CA GLN A 85 2.42 -3.83 5.40
C GLN A 85 1.20 -4.68 5.77
N GLN A 86 0.45 -4.25 6.78
CA GLN A 86 -0.81 -4.87 7.21
C GLN A 86 -1.83 -4.98 6.07
N THR A 87 -1.96 -3.93 5.25
CA THR A 87 -2.85 -3.97 4.08
C THR A 87 -2.45 -5.10 3.11
N ARG A 88 -1.15 -5.29 2.88
CA ARG A 88 -0.65 -6.34 1.96
C ARG A 88 -0.82 -7.74 2.55
N GLU A 89 -0.79 -7.88 3.87
CA GLU A 89 -1.09 -9.14 4.56
C GLU A 89 -2.59 -9.49 4.43
N LEU A 90 -3.46 -8.49 4.53
CA LEU A 90 -4.91 -8.66 4.36
C LEU A 90 -5.33 -9.01 2.93
N MET A 91 -4.55 -8.62 1.90
CA MET A 91 -4.90 -8.87 0.49
C MET A 91 -4.97 -10.36 0.14
N GLU A 92 -6.10 -10.82 -0.38
CA GLU A 92 -6.27 -12.17 -0.95
C GLU A 92 -5.42 -12.37 -2.22
N ASP A 93 -5.19 -11.28 -2.97
CA ASP A 93 -4.38 -11.27 -4.17
C ASP A 93 -2.88 -11.21 -3.82
N ARG A 94 -2.30 -12.40 -3.66
CA ARG A 94 -0.91 -12.57 -3.20
C ARG A 94 0.11 -12.11 -4.22
N ILE A 95 -0.15 -12.34 -5.51
CA ILE A 95 0.73 -11.84 -6.58
C ILE A 95 0.80 -10.31 -6.52
N MET A 96 -0.33 -9.62 -6.38
CA MET A 96 -0.32 -8.16 -6.26
C MET A 96 0.35 -7.69 -4.96
N ALA A 97 0.13 -8.38 -3.84
CA ALA A 97 0.81 -8.09 -2.58
C ALA A 97 2.35 -8.22 -2.72
N TRP A 98 2.83 -9.24 -3.44
CA TRP A 98 4.25 -9.43 -3.77
C TRP A 98 4.79 -8.34 -4.70
N ILE A 99 4.06 -7.99 -5.76
CA ILE A 99 4.43 -6.86 -6.64
C ILE A 99 4.59 -5.59 -5.80
N LEU A 100 3.65 -5.30 -4.90
CA LEU A 100 3.72 -4.13 -4.03
C LEU A 100 4.91 -4.19 -3.06
N LYS A 101 5.28 -5.39 -2.57
CA LYS A 101 6.40 -5.63 -1.66
C LYS A 101 7.75 -5.43 -2.34
N TYR A 102 7.94 -5.94 -3.55
CA TYR A 102 9.26 -6.01 -4.19
C TYR A 102 9.50 -4.94 -5.25
N ASN A 103 8.46 -4.42 -5.93
CA ASN A 103 8.64 -3.42 -6.97
C ASN A 103 9.32 -2.15 -6.40
N PRO A 104 10.45 -1.68 -6.97
CA PRO A 104 11.19 -0.53 -6.44
C PRO A 104 10.36 0.74 -6.28
N ARG A 105 9.32 0.94 -7.08
CA ARG A 105 8.43 2.12 -7.05
C ARG A 105 7.41 2.05 -5.92
N THR A 106 6.97 0.87 -5.51
CA THR A 106 5.90 0.69 -4.51
C THR A 106 6.35 0.07 -3.20
N LYS A 107 7.56 -0.52 -3.16
CA LYS A 107 8.10 -1.11 -1.94
C LYS A 107 8.14 -0.09 -0.81
N ILE A 108 7.88 -0.56 0.41
CA ILE A 108 7.96 0.28 1.61
C ILE A 108 9.39 0.83 1.73
N LYS A 109 9.51 2.11 2.08
CA LYS A 109 10.79 2.80 2.17
C LYS A 109 11.02 3.31 3.59
N PRO A 110 12.26 3.29 4.07
CA PRO A 110 12.58 3.84 5.39
C PRO A 110 12.46 5.37 5.38
N PHE A 111 12.33 5.97 6.57
CA PHE A 111 12.25 7.43 6.73
C PHE A 111 13.38 8.19 6.03
N LYS A 112 14.63 7.70 6.16
CA LYS A 112 15.84 8.26 5.50
C LYS A 112 15.68 8.40 3.97
N TYR A 113 14.95 7.50 3.32
CA TYR A 113 14.67 7.61 1.89
C TYR A 113 13.85 8.87 1.58
N TYR A 114 12.79 9.12 2.35
CA TYR A 114 11.93 10.29 2.13
C TYR A 114 12.64 11.60 2.43
N VAL A 115 13.48 11.64 3.48
CA VAL A 115 14.37 12.77 3.76
C VAL A 115 15.28 13.05 2.56
N LYS A 116 15.93 12.01 2.00
CA LYS A 116 16.78 12.15 0.80
C LYS A 116 15.99 12.68 -0.40
N GLN A 117 14.74 12.23 -0.61
CA GLN A 117 13.91 12.74 -1.71
C GLN A 117 13.54 14.21 -1.54
N GLN A 118 13.21 14.67 -0.32
CA GLN A 118 12.92 16.08 -0.10
C GLN A 118 14.17 16.95 -0.28
N LYS A 119 15.34 16.49 0.19
CA LYS A 119 16.63 17.18 -0.07
C LYS A 119 16.92 17.30 -1.57
N LYS A 120 16.71 16.23 -2.33
CA LYS A 120 16.85 16.24 -3.81
C LYS A 120 15.91 17.23 -4.50
N ARG A 121 14.78 17.56 -3.88
CA ARG A 121 13.82 18.58 -4.36
C ARG A 121 14.18 20.01 -3.93
N GLY A 122 15.31 20.20 -3.26
CA GLY A 122 15.78 21.51 -2.82
C GLY A 122 15.28 21.96 -1.45
N TYR A 123 14.45 21.15 -0.75
CA TYR A 123 13.99 21.52 0.59
C TYR A 123 15.12 21.43 1.63
N LYS A 124 15.09 22.36 2.59
CA LYS A 124 16.09 22.48 3.67
C LYS A 124 15.40 22.60 5.04
N GLY A 125 16.14 22.28 6.11
CA GLY A 125 15.70 22.42 7.49
C GLY A 125 14.35 21.77 7.78
N ASN A 126 13.52 22.45 8.56
CA ASN A 126 12.20 21.98 9.00
C ASN A 126 11.25 21.67 7.84
N LYS A 127 11.42 22.32 6.69
CA LYS A 127 10.52 22.14 5.54
C LYS A 127 10.52 20.72 4.99
N ILE A 128 11.64 20.01 5.13
CA ILE A 128 11.75 18.59 4.77
C ILE A 128 10.73 17.77 5.56
N TYR A 129 10.69 17.97 6.88
CA TYR A 129 9.90 17.16 7.81
C TYR A 129 8.41 17.53 7.73
N GLU A 130 8.08 18.82 7.64
CA GLU A 130 6.72 19.28 7.36
C GLU A 130 6.14 18.64 6.09
N ASN A 131 6.92 18.62 5.00
CA ASN A 131 6.48 18.02 3.75
C ASN A 131 6.28 16.51 3.85
N ILE A 132 7.09 15.81 4.65
CA ILE A 132 6.90 14.39 4.93
C ILE A 132 5.60 14.18 5.71
N ILE A 133 5.39 14.89 6.82
CA ILE A 133 4.18 14.83 7.64
C ILE A 133 2.93 15.05 6.76
N ASN A 134 2.92 16.13 5.98
CA ASN A 134 1.81 16.48 5.10
C ASN A 134 1.54 15.42 4.01
N SER A 135 2.60 14.83 3.44
CA SER A 135 2.47 13.79 2.41
C SER A 135 2.00 12.45 2.97
N PHE A 136 2.23 12.20 4.25
CA PHE A 136 1.88 10.95 4.90
C PHE A 136 0.47 10.93 5.46
N ASN A 137 -0.08 12.09 5.80
CA ASN A 137 -1.48 12.26 6.16
C ASN A 137 -2.45 12.14 4.97
N LYS A 138 -1.93 12.09 3.73
CA LYS A 138 -2.74 12.01 2.51
C LYS A 138 -2.75 10.60 1.90
N THR A 139 -3.89 10.21 1.36
CA THR A 139 -4.03 8.97 0.56
C THR A 139 -3.81 9.28 -0.93
N ASN A 140 -3.47 8.26 -1.73
CA ASN A 140 -3.23 8.47 -3.16
C ASN A 140 -4.55 8.55 -3.93
N ARG A 141 -4.88 9.73 -4.46
CA ARG A 141 -6.12 9.99 -5.21
C ARG A 141 -6.29 9.07 -6.42
N LYS A 142 -5.26 8.90 -7.26
CA LYS A 142 -5.35 8.03 -8.46
C LYS A 142 -5.65 6.57 -8.10
N VAL A 143 -5.08 6.09 -7.00
CA VAL A 143 -5.35 4.73 -6.51
C VAL A 143 -6.75 4.62 -5.92
N ASN A 144 -7.24 5.66 -5.23
CA ASN A 144 -8.62 5.72 -4.79
C ASN A 144 -9.58 5.71 -5.98
N ASP A 145 -9.33 6.53 -6.99
CA ASP A 145 -10.17 6.61 -8.19
C ASP A 145 -10.24 5.25 -8.91
N LYS A 146 -9.15 4.48 -8.91
CA LYS A 146 -9.10 3.15 -9.53
C LYS A 146 -9.93 2.07 -8.79
N TYR A 147 -9.97 2.12 -7.46
CA TYR A 147 -10.52 1.02 -6.66
C TYR A 147 -11.77 1.38 -5.85
N LEU A 148 -12.11 2.66 -5.71
CA LEU A 148 -13.18 3.16 -4.86
C LEU A 148 -14.25 3.95 -5.62
N ARG A 149 -14.06 4.22 -6.92
CA ARG A 149 -15.15 4.76 -7.74
C ARG A 149 -16.12 3.64 -8.05
N LYS A 150 -17.38 3.86 -7.68
CA LYS A 150 -18.53 3.10 -8.17
C LYS A 150 -18.80 3.46 -9.62
#